data_AF-B0BUI4-F1
#
_entry.id   AF-B0BUI4-F1
#
_cell.length_a   1.000
_cell.length_b   1.000
_cell.length_c   1.000
_cell.angle_alpha   90.00
_cell.angle_beta   90.00
_cell.angle_gamma   90.00
#
_symmetry.space_group_name_H-M   'P 1'
#
loop_
_entity.id
_entity.type
_entity.pdbx_description
1 polymer ?
#
loop_
_entity_poly.entity_id
_entity_poly.type
_entity_poly.pdbx_seq_one_letter_code
_entity_poly.pdbx_strand_id
1 'polypeptide(L)' 'MQQILAVAKDQIVLIILYGWYARGDWVKDMYTEDHTTYSYTSDFDLLVEKK' A
#
# COMPACT_ATOMS: atom_id res chain seq x y z
N MET A 1 -2.70 -2.69 -8.33
CA MET A 1 -4.16 -2.82 -8.56
C MET A 1 -4.51 -3.79 -9.69
N GLN A 2 -3.88 -3.67 -10.86
CA GLN A 2 -4.16 -4.55 -12.02
C GLN A 2 -4.00 -6.05 -11.72
N GLN A 3 -3.04 -6.44 -10.88
CA GLN A 3 -2.86 -7.83 -10.44
C GLN A 3 -4.00 -8.34 -9.55
N ILE A 4 -4.51 -7.52 -8.64
CA ILE A 4 -5.62 -7.88 -7.73
C ILE A 4 -6.89 -8.17 -8.55
N LEU A 5 -7.17 -7.31 -9.53
CA LEU A 5 -8.31 -7.48 -10.44
C LEU A 5 -8.16 -8.70 -11.35
N ALA A 6 -6.95 -8.97 -11.85
CA ALA A 6 -6.68 -10.12 -12.70
C ALA A 6 -6.89 -11.46 -11.99
N VAL A 7 -6.58 -11.55 -10.69
CA VAL A 7 -6.77 -12.78 -9.90
C VAL A 7 -8.24 -12.97 -9.54
N ALA A 8 -8.95 -11.90 -9.22
CA ALA A 8 -10.25 -12.01 -8.60
C ALA A 8 -11.43 -12.20 -9.58
N LYS A 9 -11.21 -12.19 -10.91
CA LYS A 9 -12.17 -12.60 -11.95
C LYS A 9 -13.64 -12.24 -11.64
N ASP A 10 -13.92 -10.96 -11.42
CA ASP A 10 -15.26 -10.41 -11.13
C ASP A 10 -15.88 -10.75 -9.76
N GLN A 11 -15.11 -11.33 -8.84
CA GLN A 11 -15.54 -11.65 -7.48
C GLN A 11 -15.35 -10.51 -6.48
N ILE A 12 -14.89 -9.34 -6.90
CA ILE A 12 -14.71 -8.18 -6.01
C ILE A 12 -15.94 -7.27 -6.12
N VAL A 13 -16.46 -6.86 -4.96
CA VAL A 13 -17.56 -5.88 -4.84
C VAL A 13 -17.01 -4.49 -4.60
N LEU A 14 -15.96 -4.37 -3.78
CA LEU A 14 -15.40 -3.09 -3.37
C LEU A 14 -13.90 -3.22 -3.07
N ILE A 15 -13.14 -2.19 -3.45
CA ILE A 15 -11.76 -2.00 -3.00
C ILE A 15 -11.67 -0.61 -2.36
N ILE A 16 -11.22 -0.55 -1.12
CA ILE A 16 -11.01 0.70 -0.39
C ILE A 16 -9.51 0.87 -0.13
N LEU A 17 -8.96 2.00 -0.55
CA LEU A 17 -7.66 2.47 -0.11
C LEU A 17 -7.84 3.25 1.19
N TYR A 18 -7.15 2.83 2.25
CA TYR A 18 -7.16 3.50 3.54
C TYR A 18 -5.72 3.69 4.05
N GLY A 19 -5.56 4.04 5.33
CA GLY A 19 -4.23 4.20 5.92
C GLY A 19 -3.54 5.51 5.57
N TRP A 20 -2.22 5.56 5.79
CA TRP A 20 -1.44 6.80 5.71
C TRP A 20 -1.38 7.34 4.29
N TYR A 21 -1.27 6.45 3.31
CA TYR A 21 -1.29 6.85 1.90
C TYR A 21 -2.61 7.51 1.51
N ALA A 22 -3.76 6.97 1.95
CA ALA A 22 -5.06 7.57 1.66
C ALA A 22 -5.25 8.97 2.25
N ARG A 23 -4.58 9.25 3.38
CA ARG A 23 -4.64 10.56 4.06
C ARG A 23 -3.62 11.58 3.54
N GLY A 24 -2.65 11.14 2.76
CA GLY A 24 -1.54 11.98 2.31
C GLY A 24 -0.37 12.08 3.30
N ASP A 25 -0.43 11.37 4.42
CA ASP A 25 0.61 11.35 5.47
C ASP A 25 1.63 10.21 5.27
N TRP A 26 1.69 9.61 4.09
CA TRP A 26 2.63 8.52 3.83
C TRP A 26 4.07 9.03 3.84
N VAL A 27 4.97 8.20 4.34
CA VAL A 27 6.38 8.54 4.50
C VAL A 27 7.19 7.76 3.48
N LYS A 28 8.16 8.44 2.88
CA LYS A 28 9.26 7.82 2.16
C LYS A 28 10.52 8.55 2.53
N ASP A 29 11.38 7.84 3.25
CA ASP A 29 12.59 8.43 3.82
C ASP A 29 13.77 7.47 3.72
N MET A 30 14.96 8.06 3.71
CA MET A 30 16.24 7.36 3.68
C MET A 30 17.28 8.19 4.42
N TYR A 31 17.97 7.57 5.38
CA TYR A 31 19.03 8.23 6.13
C TYR A 31 20.18 7.27 6.40
N THR A 32 21.38 7.83 6.67
CA THR A 32 22.59 7.07 6.95
C THR A 32 23.09 7.38 8.35
N GLU A 33 23.32 6.34 9.15
CA GLU A 33 23.86 6.41 10.51
C GLU A 33 24.96 5.35 10.65
N ASP A 34 26.14 5.73 11.17
CA ASP A 34 27.29 4.84 11.36
C ASP A 34 27.60 3.92 10.15
N HIS A 35 27.68 4.53 8.96
CA HIS A 35 27.91 3.84 7.68
C HIS A 35 26.80 2.86 7.23
N THR A 36 25.69 2.78 7.98
CA THR A 36 24.52 1.96 7.64
C THR A 36 23.43 2.84 7.04
N THR A 37 22.91 2.46 5.88
CA THR A 37 21.78 3.16 5.25
C THR A 37 20.48 2.49 5.63
N TYR A 38 19.58 3.27 6.22
CA TYR A 38 18.21 2.88 6.55
C TYR A 38 17.26 3.51 5.55
N SER A 39 16.25 2.76 5.14
CA SER A 39 15.20 3.27 4.26
C SER A 39 13.86 2.77 4.72
N TYR A 40 12.87 3.66 4.72
CA TYR A 40 11.49 3.33 5.01
C TYR A 40 10.59 3.90 3.93
N THR A 41 9.60 3.12 3.52
CA THR A 41 8.53 3.57 2.62
C THR A 41 7.24 2.97 3.14
N SER A 42 6.25 3.81 3.39
CA SER A 42 4.91 3.35 3.76
C SER A 42 4.33 2.46 2.67
N ASP A 43 3.62 1.42 3.09
CA ASP A 43 2.88 0.52 2.24
C ASP A 43 1.50 1.06 1.87
N PHE A 44 0.73 0.24 1.14
CA PHE A 44 -0.64 0.52 0.78
C PHE A 44 -1.59 -0.36 1.58
N ASP A 45 -2.42 0.26 2.40
CA ASP A 45 -3.50 -0.42 3.10
C ASP A 45 -4.74 -0.54 2.19
N LEU A 46 -5.10 -1.78 1.83
CA LEU A 46 -6.23 -2.08 0.96
C LEU A 46 -7.21 -3.03 1.64
N LEU A 47 -8.48 -2.65 1.66
CA LEU A 47 -9.60 -3.53 2.04
C LEU A 47 -10.30 -3.97 0.77
N VAL A 48 -10.53 -5.27 0.63
CA VAL A 48 -11.16 -5.86 -0.55
C VAL A 48 -12.36 -6.69 -0.11
N GLU A 49 -13.55 -6.21 -0.45
CA GLU A 49 -14.79 -6.98 -0.27
C GLU A 49 -15.05 -7.85 -1.48
N LYS A 50 -15.38 -9.11 -1.23
CA LYS A 50 -15.70 -10.09 -2.27
C LYS A 50 -17.19 -10.41 -2.28
N LYS A 51 -17.69 -10.87 -3.43
CA LYS A 51 -19.06 -11.36 -3.62
C LYS A 51 -19.30 -12.64 -2.83
#